data_AF-A0A9P5Z332-F1
#
_entry.id   AF-A0A9P5Z332-F1
#
_cell.length_a   1.000
_cell.length_b   1.000
_cell.length_c   1.000
_cell.angle_alpha   90.00
_cell.angle_beta   90.00
_cell.angle_gamma   90.00
#
_symmetry.space_group_name_H-M   'P 1'
#
loop_
_entity.id
_entity.type
_entity.pdbx_description
1 polymer ?
#
loop_
_entity_poly.entity_id
_entity_poly.type
_entity_poly.pdbx_seq_one_letter_code
_entity_poly.pdbx_strand_id
1 'polypeptide(L)'
;WAVLLAPELEADRLRCEAWKDEVQNLLIFAGLFSAVVTSFVIDSYKSLLPDSNETVAGLLFHIANTLNSSSQNSTPFPPSVDPASITTPFSQSRSSVVITGLWLISLILSLTVVLIGTIALQWLREHHSYPGYSSKEILTILHMRLEAIEAWRVPLIFASLPVLLQFALILFFIGLIYFALLLGSGISIIVSIFVGITFFFYIASTSLPTLQMLSFLTGPYPKTIPNPCAYKSPQSQFFRSI
;
A
#
# COMPACT_ATOMS: atom_id res chain seq x y z
N TRP A 1 -24.01 -34.66 -22.34
CA TRP A 1 -23.40 -33.32 -22.44
C TRP A 1 -23.95 -32.37 -21.39
N ALA A 2 -25.25 -32.04 -21.36
CA ALA A 2 -25.82 -31.16 -20.32
C ALA A 2 -25.57 -31.64 -18.88
N VAL A 3 -25.73 -32.95 -18.60
CA VAL A 3 -25.47 -33.55 -17.28
C VAL A 3 -24.00 -33.42 -16.84
N LEU A 4 -23.05 -33.43 -17.78
CA LEU A 4 -21.61 -33.29 -17.50
C LEU A 4 -21.18 -31.81 -17.42
N LEU A 5 -21.87 -30.93 -18.16
CA LEU A 5 -21.59 -29.50 -18.20
C LEU A 5 -22.02 -28.79 -16.91
N ALA A 6 -23.17 -29.16 -16.36
CA ALA A 6 -23.74 -28.51 -15.18
C ALA A 6 -22.78 -28.43 -13.97
N PRO A 7 -22.13 -29.53 -13.52
CA PRO A 7 -21.22 -29.45 -12.37
C PRO A 7 -19.96 -28.62 -12.65
N GLU A 8 -19.38 -28.73 -13.84
CA GLU A 8 -18.16 -27.98 -14.22
C GLU A 8 -18.43 -26.48 -14.31
N LEU A 9 -19.56 -26.10 -14.92
CA LEU A 9 -19.96 -24.71 -15.04
C LEU A 9 -20.27 -24.10 -13.67
N GLU A 10 -20.91 -24.84 -12.77
CA GLU A 10 -21.18 -24.35 -11.41
C GLU A 10 -19.88 -24.20 -10.60
N ALA A 11 -18.94 -25.14 -10.72
CA ALA A 11 -17.64 -25.05 -10.05
C ALA A 11 -16.83 -23.83 -10.52
N ASP A 12 -16.81 -23.58 -11.83
CA ASP A 12 -16.19 -22.40 -12.42
C ASP A 12 -16.89 -21.10 -11.96
N ARG A 13 -18.23 -21.11 -11.94
CA ARG A 13 -19.04 -19.97 -11.49
C ARG A 13 -18.72 -19.60 -10.06
N LEU A 14 -18.65 -20.57 -9.15
CA LEU A 14 -18.34 -20.37 -7.74
C LEU A 14 -16.91 -19.83 -7.54
N ARG A 15 -15.93 -20.35 -8.29
CA ARG A 15 -14.55 -19.86 -8.24
C ARG A 15 -14.47 -18.39 -8.66
N CYS A 16 -15.13 -18.07 -9.76
CA CYS A 16 -15.16 -16.71 -10.29
C CYS A 16 -15.89 -15.75 -9.35
N GLU A 17 -17.02 -16.17 -8.78
CA GLU A 17 -17.75 -15.38 -7.77
C GLU A 17 -16.88 -15.08 -6.55
N ALA A 18 -16.12 -16.06 -6.05
CA ALA A 18 -15.18 -15.85 -4.95
C ALA A 18 -14.08 -14.82 -5.31
N TRP A 19 -13.47 -14.91 -6.50
CA TRP A 19 -12.48 -13.92 -6.94
C TRP A 19 -13.07 -12.53 -7.13
N LYS A 20 -14.29 -12.45 -7.66
CA LYS A 20 -15.02 -11.19 -7.83
C LYS A 20 -15.21 -10.51 -6.48
N ASP A 21 -15.73 -11.23 -5.49
CA ASP A 21 -16.03 -10.69 -4.17
C ASP A 21 -14.75 -10.25 -3.45
N GLU A 22 -13.68 -11.05 -3.54
CA GLU A 22 -12.37 -10.70 -2.98
C GLU A 22 -11.83 -9.41 -3.60
N VAL A 23 -11.82 -9.29 -4.93
CA VAL A 23 -11.33 -8.09 -5.63
C VAL A 23 -12.20 -6.88 -5.36
N GLN A 24 -13.52 -7.01 -5.34
CA GLN A 24 -14.42 -5.90 -5.03
C GLN A 24 -14.18 -5.34 -3.63
N ASN A 25 -14.04 -6.22 -2.63
CA ASN A 25 -13.72 -5.80 -1.27
C ASN A 25 -12.35 -5.10 -1.19
N LEU A 26 -11.37 -5.64 -1.92
CA LEU A 26 -10.03 -5.08 -2.00
C LEU A 26 -10.03 -3.68 -2.63
N LEU A 27 -10.80 -3.48 -3.70
CA LEU A 27 -10.97 -2.18 -4.35
C LEU A 27 -11.56 -1.12 -3.42
N ILE A 28 -12.55 -1.50 -2.60
CA ILE A 28 -13.13 -0.59 -1.59
C ILE A 28 -12.06 -0.20 -0.58
N PHE A 29 -11.31 -1.17 -0.06
CA PHE A 29 -10.24 -0.91 0.89
C PHE A 29 -9.14 -0.02 0.29
N ALA A 30 -8.71 -0.31 -0.94
CA ALA A 30 -7.70 0.48 -1.65
C ALA A 30 -8.16 1.93 -1.87
N GLY A 31 -9.44 2.15 -2.20
CA GLY A 31 -10.03 3.49 -2.31
C GLY A 31 -10.01 4.26 -0.99
N LEU A 32 -10.43 3.62 0.11
CA LEU A 32 -10.39 4.22 1.46
C LEU A 32 -8.96 4.53 1.90
N PHE A 33 -8.03 3.58 1.67
CA PHE A 33 -6.62 3.76 1.96
C PHE A 33 -6.04 4.93 1.17
N SER A 34 -6.31 5.03 -0.14
CA SER A 34 -5.85 6.14 -0.96
C SER A 34 -6.38 7.49 -0.46
N ALA A 35 -7.62 7.57 0.03
CA ALA A 35 -8.16 8.80 0.61
C ALA A 35 -7.39 9.22 1.88
N VAL A 36 -7.12 8.27 2.78
CA VAL A 36 -6.33 8.52 3.99
C VAL A 36 -4.92 8.99 3.63
N VAL A 37 -4.21 8.26 2.75
CA VAL A 37 -2.86 8.61 2.32
C VAL A 37 -2.83 9.99 1.66
N THR A 38 -3.83 10.31 0.83
CA THR A 38 -3.93 11.62 0.17
C THR A 38 -4.01 12.76 1.19
N SER A 39 -4.74 12.58 2.29
CA SER A 39 -4.79 13.58 3.38
C SER A 39 -3.40 13.85 3.95
N PHE A 40 -2.61 12.80 4.21
CA PHE A 40 -1.24 12.94 4.70
C PHE A 40 -0.31 13.55 3.66
N VAL A 41 -0.44 13.20 2.38
CA VAL A 41 0.34 13.79 1.28
C VAL A 41 0.08 15.29 1.17
N ILE A 42 -1.18 15.72 1.24
CA ILE A 42 -1.56 17.14 1.22
C ILE A 42 -0.92 17.88 2.40
N ASP A 43 -0.97 17.30 3.59
CA ASP A 43 -0.39 17.94 4.78
C ASP A 43 1.13 18.01 4.71
N SER A 44 1.78 16.92 4.25
CA SER A 44 3.22 16.89 3.98
C SER A 44 3.64 17.98 2.99
N TYR A 45 2.86 18.18 1.93
CA TYR A 45 3.17 19.18 0.91
C TYR A 45 3.22 20.59 1.50
N LYS A 46 2.37 20.91 2.47
CA LYS A 46 2.43 22.20 3.18
C LYS A 46 3.74 22.37 3.93
N SER A 47 4.26 21.31 4.57
CA SER A 47 5.55 21.33 5.25
C SER A 47 6.75 21.41 4.30
N LEU A 48 6.56 21.14 3.00
CA LEU A 48 7.60 21.31 1.97
C LEU A 48 7.63 22.72 1.39
N LEU A 49 6.54 23.49 1.52
CA LEU A 49 6.50 24.87 1.07
C LEU A 49 7.08 25.82 2.13
N PRO A 50 7.78 26.89 1.72
CA PRO A 50 8.06 28.00 2.62
C PRO A 50 6.79 28.57 3.21
N ASP A 51 6.66 28.50 4.53
CA ASP A 51 5.60 29.20 5.21
C ASP A 51 5.87 30.70 5.05
N SER A 52 5.04 31.36 4.22
CA SER A 52 5.13 32.79 3.96
C SER A 52 5.09 33.59 5.26
N ASN A 53 4.45 33.05 6.30
CA ASN A 53 4.34 33.69 7.60
C ASN A 53 5.64 33.59 8.41
N GLU A 54 6.37 32.47 8.34
CA GLU A 54 7.68 32.35 9.00
C GLU A 54 8.75 33.20 8.30
N THR A 55 8.69 33.30 6.97
CA THR A 55 9.58 34.21 6.22
C THR A 55 9.29 35.66 6.58
N VAL A 56 8.01 36.05 6.66
CA VAL A 56 7.61 37.40 7.10
C VAL A 56 7.95 37.66 8.58
N ALA A 57 7.76 36.69 9.47
CA ALA A 57 8.12 36.82 10.89
C ALA A 57 9.64 36.91 11.09
N GLY A 58 10.42 36.12 10.35
CA GLY A 58 11.87 36.21 10.32
C GLY A 58 12.37 37.55 9.78
N LEU A 59 11.73 38.06 8.72
CA LEU A 59 11.99 39.40 8.19
C LEU A 59 11.64 40.49 9.22
N LEU A 60 10.49 40.40 9.88
CA LEU A 60 10.06 41.36 10.90
C LEU A 60 10.99 41.35 12.11
N PHE A 61 11.41 40.17 12.57
CA PHE A 61 12.40 40.03 13.64
C PHE A 61 13.72 40.68 13.24
N HIS A 62 14.18 40.44 12.02
CA HIS A 62 15.41 41.04 11.52
C HIS A 62 15.30 42.56 11.39
N ILE A 63 14.18 43.08 10.86
CA ILE A 63 13.91 44.52 10.77
C ILE A 63 13.87 45.16 12.17
N ALA A 64 13.21 44.52 13.13
CA ALA A 64 13.15 44.99 14.52
C ALA A 64 14.55 45.06 15.16
N ASN A 65 15.40 44.07 14.90
CA ASN A 65 16.76 44.03 15.43
C ASN A 65 17.67 45.10 14.78
N THR A 66 17.55 45.31 13.47
CA THR A 66 18.27 46.38 12.76
C THR A 66 17.84 47.75 13.27
N LEU A 67 16.55 48.01 13.44
CA LEU A 67 16.02 49.26 14.00
C LEU A 67 16.51 49.51 15.44
N ASN A 68 16.56 48.46 16.26
CA ASN A 68 17.07 48.56 17.64
C ASN A 68 18.58 48.88 17.66
N SER A 69 19.37 48.25 16.79
CA SER A 69 20.82 48.52 16.69
C SER A 69 21.16 49.94 16.20
N SER A 70 20.36 50.50 15.28
CA SER A 70 20.49 51.89 14.82
C SER A 70 20.17 52.92 15.91
N SER A 71 19.45 52.54 16.96
CA SER A 71 19.16 53.45 18.09
C SER A 71 20.33 53.60 19.06
N GLN A 72 21.29 52.67 19.07
CA GLN A 72 22.42 52.67 20.01
C GLN A 72 23.75 53.18 19.42
N ASN A 73 23.92 53.17 18.09
CA ASN A 73 25.11 53.72 17.43
C ASN A 73 24.74 54.82 16.43
N SER A 74 25.06 56.05 16.79
CA SER A 74 25.03 57.23 15.93
C SER A 74 26.14 57.16 14.86
N THR A 75 25.93 56.35 13.83
CA THR A 75 26.76 56.37 12.60
C THR A 75 25.92 56.72 11.36
N PRO A 76 26.37 57.61 10.45
CA PRO A 76 25.51 58.24 9.44
C PRO A 76 25.23 57.39 8.19
N PHE A 77 25.60 56.11 8.15
CA PHE A 77 25.45 55.27 6.96
C PHE A 77 24.61 54.04 7.29
N PRO A 78 23.50 53.78 6.56
CA PRO A 78 22.79 52.52 6.71
C PRO A 78 23.74 51.39 6.24
N PRO A 79 23.90 50.30 6.98
CA PRO A 79 24.57 49.13 6.43
C PRO A 79 23.75 48.67 5.21
N SER A 80 24.40 48.60 4.05
CA SER A 80 23.81 48.03 2.84
C SER A 80 23.46 46.58 3.13
N VAL A 81 22.16 46.31 3.29
CA VAL A 81 21.67 44.95 3.49
C VAL A 81 21.75 44.23 2.15
N ASP A 82 22.69 43.30 2.01
CA ASP A 82 22.69 42.38 0.88
C ASP A 82 21.43 41.51 0.96
N PRO A 83 20.50 41.57 -0.01
CA PRO A 83 19.29 40.75 0.00
C PRO A 83 19.59 39.24 -0.04
N ALA A 84 20.82 38.86 -0.41
CA ALA A 84 21.30 37.49 -0.36
C ALA A 84 21.53 36.94 1.06
N SER A 85 21.72 37.82 2.07
CA SER A 85 21.86 37.42 3.48
C SER A 85 20.53 37.14 4.18
N ILE A 86 19.42 37.60 3.58
CA ILE A 86 18.05 37.45 4.10
C ILE A 86 17.42 36.12 3.66
N THR A 87 17.91 35.55 2.56
CA THR A 87 17.51 34.21 2.13
C THR A 87 18.25 33.19 2.98
N THR A 88 17.74 32.88 4.17
CA THR A 88 18.06 31.57 4.76
C THR A 88 17.74 30.55 3.67
N PRO A 89 18.72 29.74 3.19
CA PRO A 89 18.40 28.73 2.22
C PRO A 89 17.37 27.85 2.91
N PHE A 90 16.17 27.79 2.34
CA PHE A 90 15.11 26.93 2.80
C PHE A 90 15.68 25.50 2.72
N SER A 91 16.32 25.05 3.79
CA SER A 91 17.00 23.76 3.83
C SER A 91 15.91 22.76 4.09
N GLN A 92 15.18 22.46 3.02
CA GLN A 92 14.13 21.48 3.01
C GLN A 92 14.70 20.20 3.64
N SER A 93 14.21 19.87 4.83
CA SER A 93 14.77 18.75 5.59
C SER A 93 14.69 17.51 4.70
N ARG A 94 15.84 16.87 4.44
CA ARG A 94 15.94 15.67 3.60
C ARG A 94 14.95 14.58 4.04
N SER A 95 14.60 14.56 5.32
CA SER A 95 13.57 13.68 5.90
C SER A 95 12.17 13.90 5.30
N SER A 96 11.74 15.16 5.11
CA SER A 96 10.39 15.49 4.64
C SER A 96 10.18 15.07 3.18
N VAL A 97 11.22 15.13 2.36
CA VAL A 97 11.20 14.63 0.97
C VAL A 97 11.02 13.12 0.94
N VAL A 98 11.76 12.38 1.78
CA VAL A 98 11.68 10.92 1.85
C VAL A 98 10.30 10.46 2.33
N ILE A 99 9.74 11.10 3.36
CA ILE A 99 8.39 10.78 3.88
C ILE A 99 7.33 10.99 2.79
N THR A 100 7.37 12.14 2.12
CA THR A 100 6.45 12.47 1.03
C THR A 100 6.57 11.47 -0.12
N GLY A 101 7.81 11.10 -0.49
CA GLY A 101 8.08 10.10 -1.50
C GLY A 101 7.49 8.73 -1.14
N LEU A 102 7.68 8.26 0.10
CA LEU A 102 7.11 7.00 0.58
C LEU A 102 5.58 6.97 0.49
N TRP A 103 4.92 8.06 0.89
CA TRP A 103 3.46 8.18 0.81
C TRP A 103 2.95 8.24 -0.62
N LEU A 104 3.64 8.95 -1.52
CA LEU A 104 3.31 8.96 -2.94
C LEU A 104 3.47 7.58 -3.58
N ILE A 105 4.55 6.86 -3.30
CA ILE A 105 4.76 5.49 -3.80
C ILE A 105 3.66 4.57 -3.29
N SER A 106 3.32 4.65 -2.00
CA SER A 106 2.21 3.91 -1.40
C SER A 106 0.88 4.20 -2.12
N LEU A 107 0.59 5.47 -2.40
CA LEU A 107 -0.62 5.89 -3.11
C LEU A 107 -0.66 5.34 -4.54
N ILE A 108 0.43 5.46 -5.29
CA ILE A 108 0.55 4.93 -6.67
C ILE A 108 0.31 3.42 -6.67
N LEU A 109 0.86 2.72 -5.68
CA LEU A 109 0.70 1.27 -5.58
C LEU A 109 -0.75 0.87 -5.30
N SER A 110 -1.43 1.59 -4.39
CA SER A 110 -2.86 1.41 -4.13
C SER A 110 -3.71 1.64 -5.38
N LEU A 111 -3.43 2.71 -6.15
CA LEU A 111 -4.13 2.97 -7.41
C LEU A 111 -3.84 1.91 -8.47
N THR A 112 -2.61 1.39 -8.50
CA THR A 112 -2.23 0.29 -9.39
C THR A 112 -3.06 -0.96 -9.09
N VAL A 113 -3.26 -1.28 -7.81
CA VAL A 113 -4.13 -2.37 -7.37
C VAL A 113 -5.57 -2.17 -7.83
N VAL A 114 -6.12 -0.96 -7.70
CA VAL A 114 -7.47 -0.62 -8.18
C VAL A 114 -7.58 -0.81 -9.70
N LEU A 115 -6.57 -0.35 -10.46
CA LEU A 115 -6.54 -0.48 -11.91
C LEU A 115 -6.51 -1.96 -12.33
N ILE A 116 -5.56 -2.73 -11.82
CA ILE A 116 -5.41 -4.15 -12.18
C ILE A 116 -6.65 -4.94 -11.73
N GLY A 117 -7.16 -4.70 -10.52
CA GLY A 117 -8.37 -5.36 -10.04
C GLY A 117 -9.61 -5.02 -10.87
N THR A 118 -9.75 -3.79 -11.34
CA THR A 118 -10.84 -3.41 -12.26
C THR A 118 -10.74 -4.16 -13.60
N ILE A 119 -9.54 -4.26 -14.17
CA ILE A 119 -9.30 -5.02 -15.40
C ILE A 119 -9.58 -6.51 -15.17
N ALA A 120 -9.17 -7.07 -14.04
CA ALA A 120 -9.42 -8.46 -13.69
C ALA A 120 -10.93 -8.78 -13.57
N LEU A 121 -11.73 -7.85 -13.02
CA LEU A 121 -13.19 -7.96 -13.01
C LEU A 121 -13.80 -7.93 -14.42
N GLN A 122 -13.20 -7.21 -15.37
CA GLN A 122 -13.63 -7.22 -16.78
C GLN A 122 -13.35 -8.57 -17.43
N TRP A 123 -12.17 -9.16 -17.21
CA TRP A 123 -11.84 -10.51 -17.70
C TRP A 123 -12.83 -11.54 -17.20
N LEU A 124 -13.18 -11.46 -15.91
CA LEU A 124 -14.12 -12.38 -15.28
C LEU A 124 -15.53 -12.28 -15.88
N ARG A 125 -15.98 -11.06 -16.17
CA ARG A 125 -17.26 -10.81 -16.82
C ARG A 125 -17.31 -11.43 -18.21
N GLU A 126 -16.24 -11.28 -18.99
CA GLU A 126 -16.14 -11.85 -20.33
C GLU A 126 -16.05 -13.39 -20.29
N HIS A 127 -15.34 -13.93 -19.30
CA HIS A 127 -15.21 -15.38 -19.08
C HIS A 127 -16.57 -16.08 -18.92
N HIS A 128 -17.53 -15.41 -18.28
CA HIS A 128 -18.87 -15.92 -18.03
C HIS A 128 -19.86 -15.71 -19.18
N SER A 129 -19.45 -15.04 -20.26
CA SER A 129 -20.33 -14.79 -21.40
C SER A 129 -20.41 -16.02 -22.32
N TYR A 130 -21.60 -16.63 -22.39
CA TYR A 130 -21.92 -17.78 -23.26
C TYR A 130 -23.21 -17.55 -24.07
N PRO A 131 -23.21 -16.71 -25.11
CA PRO A 131 -24.42 -16.44 -25.89
C PRO A 131 -24.71 -17.55 -26.91
N GLY A 132 -25.87 -18.22 -26.79
CA GLY A 132 -26.51 -18.94 -27.90
C GLY A 132 -25.88 -20.26 -28.36
N TYR A 133 -24.93 -20.83 -27.62
CA TYR A 133 -24.23 -22.07 -27.98
C TYR A 133 -24.94 -23.34 -27.48
N SER A 134 -24.74 -24.46 -28.19
CA SER A 134 -25.21 -25.77 -27.73
C SER A 134 -24.40 -26.28 -26.54
N SER A 135 -24.95 -27.18 -25.70
CA SER A 135 -24.27 -27.67 -24.50
C SER A 135 -22.92 -28.38 -24.78
N LYS A 136 -22.71 -28.91 -25.99
CA LYS A 136 -21.43 -29.52 -26.38
C LYS A 136 -20.39 -28.44 -26.69
N GLU A 137 -20.78 -27.38 -27.40
CA GLU A 137 -19.91 -26.26 -27.73
C GLU A 137 -19.50 -25.49 -26.48
N ILE A 138 -20.44 -25.25 -25.56
CA ILE A 138 -20.15 -24.60 -24.26
C ILE A 138 -19.11 -25.42 -23.48
N LEU A 139 -19.25 -26.74 -23.44
CA LEU A 139 -18.32 -27.60 -22.70
C LEU A 139 -16.89 -27.53 -23.28
N THR A 140 -16.75 -27.51 -24.61
CA THR A 140 -15.45 -27.33 -25.27
C THR A 140 -14.84 -25.96 -24.99
N ILE A 141 -15.64 -24.90 -25.09
CA ILE A 141 -15.19 -23.51 -24.84
C ILE A 141 -14.77 -23.34 -23.39
N LEU A 142 -15.56 -23.85 -22.44
CA LEU A 142 -15.26 -23.81 -21.01
C LEU A 142 -13.92 -24.48 -20.71
N HIS A 143 -13.68 -25.68 -21.26
CA HIS A 143 -12.41 -26.38 -21.07
C HIS A 143 -11.22 -25.58 -21.62
N MET A 144 -11.33 -25.02 -22.84
CA MET A 144 -10.26 -24.19 -23.41
C MET A 144 -10.01 -22.93 -22.58
N ARG A 145 -11.06 -22.29 -22.05
CA ARG A 145 -10.92 -21.08 -21.22
C ARG A 145 -10.30 -21.40 -19.85
N LEU A 146 -10.67 -22.51 -19.21
CA LEU A 146 -10.08 -22.97 -17.96
C LEU A 146 -8.58 -23.26 -18.13
N GLU A 147 -8.20 -23.95 -19.20
CA GLU A 147 -6.80 -24.21 -19.52
C GLU A 147 -6.04 -22.91 -19.81
N ALA A 148 -6.67 -21.95 -20.49
CA ALA A 148 -6.10 -20.63 -20.69
C ALA A 148 -5.91 -19.85 -19.37
N ILE A 149 -6.89 -19.84 -18.45
CA ILE A 149 -6.77 -19.18 -17.14
C ILE A 149 -5.55 -19.68 -16.37
N GLU A 150 -5.31 -21.00 -16.39
CA GLU A 150 -4.16 -21.61 -15.73
C GLU A 150 -2.85 -21.32 -16.46
N ALA A 151 -2.83 -21.46 -17.80
CA ALA A 151 -1.66 -21.19 -18.62
C ALA A 151 -1.18 -19.73 -18.52
N TRP A 152 -2.12 -18.78 -18.45
CA TRP A 152 -1.84 -17.35 -18.29
C TRP A 152 -1.67 -16.92 -16.83
N ARG A 153 -1.70 -17.87 -15.88
CA ARG A 153 -1.49 -17.62 -14.44
C ARG A 153 -2.42 -16.55 -13.89
N VAL A 154 -3.65 -16.46 -14.39
CA VAL A 154 -4.66 -15.51 -13.91
C VAL A 154 -4.89 -15.63 -12.38
N PRO A 155 -4.94 -16.84 -11.77
CA PRO A 155 -5.05 -16.97 -10.31
C PRO A 155 -3.90 -16.28 -9.54
N LEU A 156 -2.70 -16.24 -10.13
CA LEU A 156 -1.54 -15.58 -9.53
C LEU A 156 -1.72 -14.06 -9.48
N ILE A 157 -2.34 -13.48 -10.52
CA ILE A 157 -2.64 -12.05 -10.58
C ILE A 157 -3.60 -11.70 -9.43
N PHE A 158 -4.69 -12.45 -9.28
CA PHE A 158 -5.64 -12.27 -8.17
C PHE A 158 -4.98 -12.40 -6.80
N ALA A 159 -4.13 -13.43 -6.60
CA ALA A 159 -3.39 -13.63 -5.36
C ALA A 159 -2.33 -12.53 -5.08
N SER A 160 -1.85 -11.83 -6.12
CA SER A 160 -0.86 -10.76 -5.98
C SER A 160 -1.46 -9.40 -5.59
N LEU A 161 -2.74 -9.14 -5.90
CA LEU A 161 -3.41 -7.87 -5.58
C LEU A 161 -3.39 -7.54 -4.08
N PRO A 162 -3.73 -8.48 -3.16
CA PRO A 162 -3.65 -8.22 -1.72
C PRO A 162 -2.21 -7.97 -1.26
N VAL A 163 -1.23 -8.68 -1.84
CA VAL A 163 0.19 -8.53 -1.48
C VAL A 163 0.69 -7.14 -1.86
N LEU A 164 0.33 -6.65 -3.05
CA LEU A 164 0.72 -5.34 -3.54
C LEU A 164 0.12 -4.22 -2.67
N LEU A 165 -1.14 -4.36 -2.28
CA LEU A 165 -1.83 -3.43 -1.37
C LEU A 165 -1.22 -3.44 0.03
N GLN A 166 -0.86 -4.62 0.55
CA GLN A 166 -0.16 -4.71 1.82
C GLN A 166 1.21 -4.06 1.75
N PHE A 167 1.99 -4.26 0.69
CA PHE A 167 3.25 -3.56 0.52
C PHE A 167 3.05 -2.03 0.55
N ALA A 168 1.96 -1.52 -0.06
CA ALA A 168 1.58 -0.11 0.04
C ALA A 168 1.36 0.33 1.50
N LEU A 169 0.57 -0.44 2.27
CA LEU A 169 0.34 -0.19 3.70
C LEU A 169 1.65 -0.15 4.51
N ILE A 170 2.59 -1.03 4.21
CA ILE A 170 3.89 -1.07 4.88
C ILE A 170 4.66 0.23 4.64
N LEU A 171 4.75 0.67 3.37
CA LEU A 171 5.40 1.92 3.02
C LEU A 171 4.73 3.12 3.70
N PHE A 172 3.40 3.13 3.75
CA PHE A 172 2.64 4.16 4.45
C PHE A 172 2.96 4.19 5.95
N PHE A 173 2.97 3.04 6.62
CA PHE A 173 3.29 2.97 8.06
C PHE A 173 4.73 3.39 8.37
N ILE A 174 5.69 3.06 7.51
CA ILE A 174 7.06 3.55 7.63
C ILE A 174 7.06 5.08 7.60
N GLY A 175 6.40 5.68 6.60
CA GLY A 175 6.25 7.14 6.52
C GLY A 175 5.52 7.74 7.73
N LEU A 176 4.51 7.05 8.27
CA LEU A 176 3.76 7.48 9.45
C LEU A 176 4.60 7.51 10.72
N ILE A 177 5.48 6.51 10.93
CA ILE A 177 6.40 6.50 12.07
C ILE A 177 7.37 7.67 11.98
N TYR A 178 7.93 7.93 10.80
CA TYR A 178 8.82 9.07 10.59
C TYR A 178 8.09 10.40 10.80
N PHE A 179 6.87 10.54 10.27
CA PHE A 179 6.06 11.74 10.51
C PHE A 179 5.78 11.94 12.01
N ALA A 180 5.44 10.88 12.73
CA ALA A 180 5.24 10.95 14.18
C ALA A 180 6.52 11.36 14.94
N LEU A 181 7.71 11.01 14.45
CA LEU A 181 8.98 11.49 15.02
C LEU A 181 9.15 13.01 14.87
N LEU A 182 8.66 13.60 13.77
CA LEU A 182 8.68 15.06 13.59
C LEU A 182 7.71 15.76 14.56
N LEU A 183 6.58 15.14 14.88
CA LEU A 183 5.59 15.70 15.82
C LEU A 183 6.03 15.61 17.28
N GLY A 184 6.81 14.57 17.63
CA GLY A 184 7.40 14.42 18.95
C GLY A 184 7.63 12.97 19.36
N SER A 185 8.64 12.75 20.22
CA SER A 185 9.06 11.42 20.64
C SER A 185 7.93 10.61 21.33
N GLY A 186 7.09 11.25 22.14
CA GLY A 186 5.97 10.58 22.81
C GLY A 186 4.93 10.01 21.85
N ILE A 187 4.53 10.79 20.84
CA ILE A 187 3.54 10.37 19.82
C ILE A 187 4.13 9.24 18.98
N SER A 188 5.41 9.36 18.59
CA SER A 188 6.10 8.33 17.81
C SER A 188 6.15 6.98 18.51
N ILE A 189 6.44 6.94 19.82
CA ILE A 189 6.47 5.68 20.59
C ILE A 189 5.10 5.00 20.55
N ILE A 190 4.03 5.75 20.80
CA ILE A 190 2.66 5.21 20.80
C ILE A 190 2.33 4.64 19.42
N VAL A 191 2.53 5.42 18.36
CA VAL A 191 2.27 4.98 16.98
C VAL A 191 3.08 3.74 16.62
N SER A 192 4.36 3.71 16.99
CA SER A 192 5.26 2.58 16.70
C SER A 192 4.82 1.29 17.40
N ILE A 193 4.29 1.36 18.62
CA ILE A 193 3.76 0.19 19.34
C ILE A 193 2.57 -0.41 18.58
N PHE A 194 1.57 0.40 18.21
CA PHE A 194 0.38 -0.08 17.49
C PHE A 194 0.74 -0.66 16.11
N VAL A 195 1.63 0.01 15.39
CA VAL A 195 2.15 -0.47 14.11
C VAL A 195 2.90 -1.80 14.30
N GLY A 196 3.77 -1.88 15.31
CA GLY A 196 4.54 -3.09 15.63
C GLY A 196 3.67 -4.31 15.96
N ILE A 197 2.61 -4.13 16.76
CA ILE A 197 1.65 -5.19 17.08
C ILE A 197 0.96 -5.70 15.79
N THR A 198 0.57 -4.77 14.92
CA THR A 198 -0.07 -5.11 13.63
C THR A 198 0.86 -5.93 12.74
N PHE A 199 2.12 -5.51 12.62
CA PHE A 199 3.14 -6.23 11.87
C PHE A 199 3.46 -7.60 12.45
N PHE A 200 3.54 -7.69 13.78
CA PHE A 200 3.76 -8.96 14.47
C PHE A 200 2.64 -9.96 14.14
N PHE A 201 1.39 -9.52 14.23
CA PHE A 201 0.23 -10.35 13.88
C PHE A 201 0.27 -10.78 12.41
N TYR A 202 0.57 -9.85 11.50
CA TYR A 202 0.71 -10.13 10.07
C TYR A 202 1.79 -11.18 9.80
N ILE A 203 3.02 -10.96 10.28
CA ILE A 203 4.16 -11.88 10.08
C ILE A 203 3.86 -13.25 10.69
N ALA A 204 3.30 -13.29 11.90
CA ALA A 204 2.90 -14.55 12.54
C ALA A 204 1.92 -15.30 11.64
N SER A 205 0.82 -14.67 11.23
CA SER A 205 -0.22 -15.31 10.41
C SER A 205 0.28 -15.81 9.05
N THR A 206 1.24 -15.10 8.42
CA THR A 206 1.79 -15.46 7.11
C THR A 206 2.91 -16.51 7.20
N SER A 207 3.70 -16.51 8.28
CA SER A 207 4.83 -17.44 8.47
C SER A 207 4.44 -18.76 9.16
N LEU A 208 3.37 -18.79 9.95
CA LEU A 208 2.88 -20.00 10.64
C LEU A 208 2.69 -21.20 9.68
N PRO A 209 2.05 -21.05 8.50
CA PRO A 209 1.86 -22.16 7.56
C PRO A 209 3.15 -22.63 6.88
N THR A 210 4.10 -21.72 6.65
CA THR A 210 5.39 -22.04 6.01
C THR A 210 6.35 -22.70 7.01
N LEU A 211 6.34 -22.27 8.27
CA LEU A 211 7.08 -22.90 9.36
C LEU A 211 6.57 -24.31 9.67
N GLN A 212 5.25 -24.55 9.62
CA GLN A 212 4.70 -25.91 9.75
C GLN A 212 5.14 -26.82 8.59
N MET A 213 5.26 -26.28 7.37
CA MET A 213 5.75 -27.02 6.21
C MET A 213 7.25 -27.32 6.30
N LEU A 214 8.06 -26.33 6.69
CA LEU A 214 9.51 -26.46 6.82
C LEU A 214 9.91 -27.41 7.96
N SER A 215 9.22 -27.34 9.10
CA SER A 215 9.44 -28.26 10.23
C SER A 215 9.08 -29.71 9.89
N PHE A 216 8.09 -29.93 9.02
CA PHE A 216 7.79 -31.26 8.48
C PHE A 216 8.87 -31.79 7.54
N LEU A 217 9.50 -30.92 6.74
CA LEU A 217 10.57 -31.28 5.79
C LEU A 217 11.95 -31.49 6.45
N THR A 218 12.24 -30.78 7.54
CA THR A 218 13.57 -30.78 8.20
C THR A 218 13.61 -31.54 9.52
N GLY A 219 12.46 -31.85 10.12
CA GLY A 219 12.35 -32.59 11.37
C GLY A 219 12.24 -34.12 11.17
N PRO A 220 12.51 -34.92 12.22
CA PRO A 220 12.26 -36.36 12.18
C PRO A 220 10.77 -36.63 11.91
N TYR A 221 10.48 -37.63 11.06
CA TYR A 221 9.10 -38.01 10.69
C TYR A 221 8.18 -38.04 11.91
N PRO A 222 7.16 -37.16 11.97
CA PRO A 222 6.32 -37.05 13.16
C PRO A 222 5.47 -38.31 13.31
N LYS A 223 5.45 -38.89 14.53
CA LYS A 223 4.63 -40.08 14.87
C LYS A 223 3.12 -39.82 14.87
N THR A 224 2.72 -38.54 14.78
CA THR A 224 1.31 -38.08 14.78
C THR A 224 1.15 -37.02 13.70
N ILE A 225 0.08 -37.13 12.90
CA ILE A 225 -0.26 -36.12 11.88
C ILE A 225 -0.57 -34.80 12.61
N PRO A 226 0.22 -33.73 12.45
CA PRO A 226 -0.07 -32.46 13.09
C PRO A 226 -1.36 -31.87 12.51
N ASN A 227 -2.18 -31.25 13.36
CA ASN A 227 -3.38 -30.55 12.91
C ASN A 227 -2.99 -29.52 11.83
N PRO A 228 -3.65 -29.52 10.65
CA PRO A 228 -3.33 -28.57 9.61
C PRO A 228 -3.60 -27.15 10.10
N CYS A 229 -2.61 -26.24 9.97
CA CYS A 229 -2.79 -24.83 10.32
C CYS A 229 -4.03 -24.29 9.62
N ALA A 230 -5.01 -23.81 10.40
CA ALA A 230 -6.25 -23.23 9.88
C ALA A 230 -6.01 -21.86 9.20
N TYR A 231 -4.91 -21.19 9.54
CA TYR A 231 -4.50 -19.91 8.96
C TYR A 231 -3.90 -20.07 7.56
N LYS A 232 -4.66 -20.59 6.59
CA LYS A 232 -4.27 -20.60 5.17
C LYS A 232 -4.82 -19.37 4.48
N SER A 233 -4.06 -18.28 4.49
CA SER A 233 -4.36 -17.13 3.63
C SER A 233 -4.01 -17.46 2.16
N PRO A 234 -4.63 -16.80 1.16
CA PRO A 234 -4.22 -16.91 -0.24
C PRO A 234 -2.72 -16.65 -0.44
N GLN A 235 -2.13 -15.78 0.38
CA GLN A 235 -0.71 -15.47 0.38
C GLN A 235 0.17 -16.64 0.81
N SER A 236 -0.29 -17.46 1.75
CA SER A 236 0.42 -18.68 2.16
C SER A 236 0.46 -19.74 1.05
N GLN A 237 -0.47 -19.71 0.09
CA GLN A 237 -0.45 -20.59 -1.07
C GLN A 237 0.65 -20.19 -2.05
N PHE A 238 0.86 -18.90 -2.28
CA PHE A 238 1.96 -18.37 -3.11
C PHE A 238 3.32 -18.87 -2.61
N PHE A 239 3.61 -18.72 -1.31
CA PHE A 239 4.85 -19.20 -0.70
C PHE A 239 5.02 -20.73 -0.69
N ARG A 240 3.92 -21.50 -0.85
CA ARG A 240 3.97 -22.96 -0.95
C ARG A 240 4.21 -23.44 -2.38
N SER A 241 3.94 -22.60 -3.38
CA SER A 241 4.11 -22.93 -4.81
C SER A 241 5.51 -22.68 -5.37
N ILE A 242 6.38 -22.05 -4.57
CA ILE A 242 7.82 -21.83 -4.82
C ILE A 242 8.60 -22.95 -4.14
#